data_AF-A0A4Y9ILQ1-F1
#
_entry.id   AF-A0A4Y9ILQ1-F1
#
_cell.length_a   1.000
_cell.length_b   1.000
_cell.length_c   1.000
_cell.angle_alpha   90.00
_cell.angle_beta   90.00
_cell.angle_gamma   90.00
#
_symmetry.space_group_name_H-M   'P 1'
#
loop_
_entity.id
_entity.type
_entity.pdbx_description
1 polymer ?
#
loop_
_entity_poly.entity_id
_entity_poly.type
_entity_poly.pdbx_seq_one_letter_code
_entity_poly.pdbx_strand_id
1 'polypeptide(L)' 'MNTLLFLGNLGTGEIIIIAIVVLLLFGGKKIPELMKGLGKGVKSFKDGVNGLEDDINGTSENK' A
#
# COMPACT_ATOMS: atom_id res chain seq x y z
N MET A 1 32.30 16.43 4.07
CA MET A 1 31.42 17.34 3.30
C MET A 1 30.39 16.50 2.53
N ASN A 2 29.48 15.79 3.20
CA ASN A 2 28.42 14.98 2.54
C ASN A 2 27.09 15.00 3.31
N THR A 3 26.98 15.77 4.39
CA THR A 3 25.84 15.73 5.32
C THR A 3 24.58 16.39 4.75
N LEU A 4 24.67 17.10 3.62
CA LEU A 4 23.58 17.89 3.05
C LEU A 4 22.89 17.27 1.81
N LEU A 5 23.35 16.12 1.31
CA LEU A 5 22.64 15.38 0.25
C LEU A 5 21.32 14.77 0.76
N PHE A 6 21.22 14.51 2.07
CA PHE A 6 20.08 13.86 2.72
C PHE A 6 18.76 14.66 2.76
N LEU A 7 18.78 15.97 2.53
CA LEU A 7 17.62 16.84 2.78
C LEU A 7 16.98 17.46 1.53
N GLY A 8 17.62 17.36 0.36
CA GLY A 8 17.20 18.12 -0.83
C GLY A 8 16.97 17.32 -2.10
N ASN A 9 17.60 16.14 -2.25
CA ASN A 9 17.43 15.28 -3.42
C ASN A 9 17.50 13.83 -2.96
N LEU A 10 16.35 13.21 -2.71
CA LEU A 10 16.25 11.75 -2.60
C LEU A 10 16.57 11.15 -3.97
N GLY A 11 17.85 11.01 -4.28
CA GLY A 11 18.31 10.34 -5.48
C GLY A 11 17.99 8.85 -5.42
N THR A 12 18.08 8.20 -6.58
CA THR A 12 17.89 6.75 -6.69
C THR A 12 18.83 5.96 -5.78
N GLY A 13 20.04 6.50 -5.51
CA GLY A 13 21.03 5.90 -4.61
C GLY A 13 20.57 5.87 -3.15
N GLU A 14 20.07 6.99 -2.61
CA GLU A 14 19.57 7.04 -1.24
C GLU A 14 18.36 6.12 -1.04
N ILE A 15 17.43 6.08 -2.01
CA ILE A 15 16.25 5.20 -1.95
C ILE A 15 16.67 3.73 -1.87
N ILE A 16 17.68 3.31 -2.64
CA ILE A 16 18.21 1.95 -2.60
C ILE A 16 18.81 1.62 -1.22
N ILE A 17 19.57 2.55 -0.63
CA ILE A 17 20.16 2.34 0.71
C ILE A 17 19.05 2.20 1.76
N ILE A 18 18.05 3.07 1.75
CA ILE A 18 16.91 2.99 2.67
C ILE A 18 16.17 1.66 2.47
N ALA A 19 15.91 1.27 1.23
CA ALA A 19 15.27 0.00 0.92
C ALA A 19 16.07 -1.20 1.45
N ILE A 20 17.40 -1.20 1.33
CA ILE A 20 18.27 -2.23 1.89
C ILE A 20 18.18 -2.26 3.42
N VAL A 21 18.24 -1.11 4.09
CA VAL A 21 18.12 -1.05 5.56
C VAL A 21 16.76 -1.60 6.02
N VAL A 22 15.68 -1.19 5.37
CA VAL A 22 14.33 -1.71 5.64
C VAL A 22 14.27 -3.23 5.39
N LEU A 23 14.89 -3.71 4.31
CA LEU A 23 14.95 -5.13 3.98
C LEU A 23 15.74 -5.95 5.02
N LEU A 24 16.79 -5.39 5.61
CA LEU A 24 17.57 -6.04 6.66
C LEU A 24 16.80 -6.08 7.99
N LEU A 25 16.08 -5.00 8.34
CA LEU A 25 15.31 -4.93 9.58
C LEU A 25 14.06 -5.83 9.55
N PHE A 26 13.31 -5.79 8.45
CA PHE A 26 12.04 -6.52 8.33
C PHE A 26 12.20 -7.88 7.64
N GLY A 27 13.28 -8.09 6.89
CA GLY A 27 13.48 -9.27 6.05
C GLY A 27 12.70 -9.19 4.73
N GLY A 28 13.24 -9.79 3.67
CA GLY A 28 12.62 -9.78 2.34
C GLY A 28 11.27 -10.49 2.22
N LYS A 29 10.90 -11.31 3.22
CA LYS A 29 9.61 -12.01 3.23
C LYS A 29 8.48 -11.19 3.86
N LYS A 30 8.77 -10.29 4.80
CA LYS A 30 7.72 -9.53 5.51
C LYS A 30 7.05 -8.45 4.67
N ILE A 31 7.81 -7.77 3.81
CA ILE A 31 7.23 -6.73 2.93
C ILE A 31 6.16 -7.31 1.99
N PRO A 32 6.40 -8.40 1.24
CA PRO A 32 5.37 -9.05 0.41
C PRO A 32 4.19 -9.60 1.22
N GLU A 33 4.45 -10.15 2.41
CA GLU A 33 3.42 -10.71 3.28
C GLU A 33 2.46 -9.63 3.81
N LEU A 34 3.01 -8.48 4.24
CA LEU A 34 2.25 -7.30 4.63
C LEU A 34 1.45 -6.75 3.45
N MET A 35 2.06 -6.61 2.26
CA MET A 35 1.36 -6.16 1.06
C MET A 35 0.21 -7.09 0.67
N LYS A 36 0.39 -8.41 0.78
CA LYS A 36 -0.67 -9.39 0.52
C LYS A 36 -1.81 -9.26 1.54
N GLY A 37 -1.48 -9.05 2.82
CA GLY A 37 -2.47 -8.83 3.88
C GLY A 37 -3.29 -7.56 3.65
N LEU A 38 -2.59 -6.44 3.42
CA LEU A 38 -3.22 -5.15 3.11
C LEU A 38 -4.05 -5.21 1.83
N GLY A 39 -3.54 -5.84 0.77
CA GLY A 39 -4.25 -5.98 -0.51
C GLY A 39 -5.55 -6.78 -0.37
N LYS A 40 -5.55 -7.85 0.42
CA LYS A 40 -6.77 -8.60 0.75
C LYS A 40 -7.76 -7.74 1.53
N GLY A 41 -7.28 -7.00 2.54
CA GLY A 41 -8.13 -6.10 3.34
C GLY A 41 -8.79 -5.00 2.50
N VAL A 42 -8.00 -4.33 1.65
CA VAL A 42 -8.51 -3.29 0.72
C VAL A 42 -9.50 -3.88 -0.27
N LYS A 43 -9.24 -5.08 -0.80
CA LYS A 43 -10.17 -5.77 -1.70
C LYS A 43 -11.50 -6.08 -1.01
N SER A 44 -11.46 -6.72 0.16
CA SER A 44 -12.68 -7.04 0.92
C SER A 44 -13.45 -5.79 1.34
N PHE A 45 -12.76 -4.70 1.67
CA PHE A 45 -13.38 -3.41 1.95
C PHE A 45 -14.11 -2.86 0.72
N LYS A 46 -13.46 -2.87 -0.44
CA LYS A 46 -14.06 -2.42 -1.70
C LYS A 46 -15.25 -3.29 -2.12
N ASP A 47 -15.13 -4.61 -2.02
CA ASP A 47 -16.21 -5.55 -2.35
C ASP A 47 -17.44 -5.33 -1.46
N GLY A 48 -17.23 -5.05 -0.16
CA GLY A 48 -18.31 -4.71 0.78
C GLY A 48 -19.00 -3.38 0.46
N VAL A 49 -18.24 -2.34 0.09
CA VAL A 49 -18.80 -1.04 -0.30
C VAL A 49 -19.61 -1.14 -1.59
N ASN A 50 -19.09 -1.83 -2.61
CA ASN A 50 -19.80 -2.02 -3.88
C ASN A 50 -21.10 -2.82 -3.70
N GLY A 51 -21.09 -3.88 -2.87
CA GLY A 51 -22.30 -4.65 -2.58
C GLY A 51 -23.40 -3.82 -1.92
N LEU A 52 -23.02 -2.90 -1.03
CA LEU A 52 -23.96 -1.95 -0.43
C LEU A 52 -24.52 -0.96 -1.46
N GLU A 53 -23.70 -0.49 -2.39
CA GLU A 53 -24.15 0.40 -3.48
C GLU A 53 -25.10 -0.30 -4.46
N ASP A 54 -24.85 -1.57 -4.78
CA ASP A 54 -25.74 -2.39 -5.62
C ASP A 54 -27.09 -2.66 -4.91
N ASP A 55 -27.08 -2.93 -3.60
CA ASP A 55 -28.32 -3.12 -2.81
C ASP A 55 -29.15 -1.81 -2.71
N ILE A 56 -28.48 -0.66 -2.60
CA ILE A 56 -29.14 0.66 -2.55
C ILE A 56 -29.71 1.05 -3.92
N ASN A 57 -29.00 0.77 -5.02
CA ASN A 57 -29.46 1.10 -6.38
C ASN A 57 -30.52 0.12 -6.90
N GLY A 58 -30.44 -1.17 -6.55
CA GLY A 58 -31.42 -2.20 -6.94
C GLY A 58 -32.82 -2.01 -6.35
N THR A 59 -32.95 -1.19 -5.29
CA THR A 59 -34.25 -0.82 -4.69
C THR A 59 -35.00 0.25 -5.51
N SER A 60 -34.37 0.88 -6.52
CA SER A 60 -34.97 1.97 -7.29
C SER A 60 -35.49 1.60 -8.69
N GLU A 61 -35.30 0.36 -9.16
CA GLU A 61 -35.73 -0.08 -10.51
C GLU A 61 -36.99 -0.98 -10.54
N ASN A 62 -37.70 -1.12 -9.42
CA ASN A 62 -39.00 -1.80 -9.42
C ASN A 62 -40.04 -1.05 -8.57
N LYS A 63 -40.49 0.09 -9.08
CA LYS A 63 -41.82 0.62 -8.77
C LYS A 63 -42.37 1.48 -9.89
#